data_AF-A0A534S173-F1
#
_entry.id   AF-A0A534S173-F1
#
_cell.length_a   1.000
_cell.length_b   1.000
_cell.length_c   1.000
_cell.angle_alpha   90.00
_cell.angle_beta   90.00
_cell.angle_gamma   90.00
#
_symmetry.space_group_name_H-M   'P 1'
#
loop_
_entity.id
_entity.type
_entity.pdbx_description
1 polymer ?
#
loop_
_entity_poly.entity_id
_entity_poly.type
_entity_poly.pdbx_seq_one_letter_code
_entity_poly.pdbx_strand_id
1 'polypeptide(L)' 'MDIVDAQIHLWQAEAPDRPWPPGRAHEAQKPYPISTETLLLQMDLA' A
#
# COMPACT_ATOMS: atom_id res chain seq x y z
N MET A 1 -23.33 8.17 -1.50
CA MET A 1 -22.56 8.92 -0.49
C MET A 1 -21.14 8.63 -0.85
N ASP A 2 -20.41 9.62 -1.34
CA ASP A 2 -19.06 9.40 -1.82
C ASP A 2 -18.10 9.71 -0.68
N ILE A 3 -17.23 8.76 -0.37
CA ILE A 3 -16.18 8.92 0.63
C ILE A 3 -14.89 9.23 -0.12
N VAL A 4 -14.27 10.36 0.21
CA VAL A 4 -12.96 10.74 -0.34
C VAL A 4 -11.92 10.50 0.73
N ASP A 5 -11.01 9.57 0.48
CA ASP A 5 -9.81 9.42 1.29
C ASP A 5 -8.80 10.52 0.89
N ALA A 6 -8.53 11.43 1.81
CA ALA A 6 -7.65 12.57 1.56
C ALA A 6 -6.18 12.17 1.50
N GLN A 7 -5.79 11.01 2.05
CA GLN A 7 -4.40 10.58 2.03
C GLN A 7 -4.25 9.07 2.23
N ILE A 8 -3.68 8.43 1.21
CA ILE A 8 -3.27 7.03 1.25
C ILE A 8 -1.74 6.91 1.14
N HIS A 9 -1.19 5.87 1.74
CA HIS A 9 0.21 5.47 1.55
C HIS A 9 0.26 4.02 1.09
N LEU A 10 0.79 3.80 -0.11
CA LEU A 10 1.09 2.47 -0.63
C LEU A 10 2.59 2.23 -0.58
N TRP A 11 2.98 1.11 0.00
CA TRP A 11 4.37 0.66 0.04
C TRP A 11 4.57 -0.44 -0.98
N GLN A 12 5.51 -0.23 -1.89
CA GLN A 12 5.99 -1.29 -2.77
C GLN A 12 6.70 -2.39 -1.96
N ALA A 13 6.83 -3.57 -2.56
CA ALA A 13 7.62 -4.64 -1.99
C ALA A 13 9.06 -4.18 -1.68
N GLU A 14 9.70 -4.84 -0.71
CA GLU A 14 11.10 -4.53 -0.37
C GLU A 14 12.00 -4.80 -1.58
N ALA A 15 12.81 -3.80 -1.94
CA ALA A 15 13.72 -3.84 -3.08
C ALA A 15 15.02 -3.07 -2.76
N PRO A 16 16.19 -3.50 -3.28
CA PRO A 16 17.48 -2.89 -2.94
C PRO A 16 17.66 -1.43 -3.38
N ASP A 17 16.86 -0.98 -4.36
CA ASP A 17 16.92 0.36 -4.97
C ASP A 17 16.06 1.40 -4.23
N ARG A 18 15.29 0.97 -3.21
CA ARG A 18 14.43 1.89 -2.46
C ARG A 18 15.27 2.89 -1.64
N PRO A 19 14.82 4.15 -1.49
CA PRO A 19 15.54 5.16 -0.72
C PRO A 19 15.41 4.99 0.81
N TRP A 20 14.55 4.08 1.29
CA TRP A 20 14.22 3.92 2.71
C TRP A 20 15.06 2.80 3.38
N PRO A 21 15.41 2.92 4.68
CA PRO A 21 16.23 1.93 5.39
C PRO A 21 15.64 0.50 5.36
N PRO A 22 16.42 -0.57 5.11
CA PRO A 22 15.90 -1.94 4.98
C PRO A 22 15.36 -2.52 6.29
N GLY A 23 14.72 -3.69 6.23
CA GLY A 23 14.34 -4.49 7.41
C GLY A 23 12.95 -4.18 7.99
N ARG A 24 12.15 -3.38 7.30
CA ARG A 24 10.80 -2.99 7.73
C ARG A 24 9.66 -3.81 7.13
N ALA A 25 9.95 -4.86 6.36
CA ALA A 25 8.90 -5.70 5.76
C ALA A 25 7.94 -6.31 6.80
N HIS A 26 8.41 -6.54 8.04
CA HIS A 26 7.58 -7.04 9.13
C HIS A 26 6.54 -6.03 9.66
N GLU A 27 6.70 -4.74 9.35
CA GLU A 27 5.74 -3.68 9.69
C GLU A 27 4.57 -3.61 8.68
N ALA A 28 4.63 -4.36 7.57
CA ALA A 28 3.58 -4.37 6.56
C ALA A 28 2.27 -4.97 7.12
N GLN A 29 1.16 -4.27 6.89
CA GLN A 29 -0.17 -4.71 7.35
C GLN A 29 -0.65 -6.00 6.65
N LYS A 30 -0.19 -6.23 5.43
CA LYS A 30 -0.52 -7.41 4.61
C LYS A 30 0.76 -8.14 4.23
N PRO A 31 0.74 -9.49 4.14
CA PRO A 31 1.91 -10.28 3.77
C PRO A 31 2.21 -10.26 2.26
N TYR A 32 1.46 -9.48 1.48
CA TYR A 32 1.60 -9.32 0.04
C TYR A 32 1.55 -7.84 -0.35
N PRO A 33 2.22 -7.42 -1.42
CA PRO A 33 2.16 -6.06 -1.91
C PRO A 33 0.75 -5.72 -2.40
N ILE A 34 0.31 -4.50 -2.12
CA ILE A 34 -0.94 -3.93 -2.64
C ILE A 34 -0.59 -3.02 -3.80
N SER A 35 -1.15 -3.31 -4.98
CA SER A 35 -1.05 -2.42 -6.13
C SER A 35 -2.09 -1.29 -6.06
N THR A 36 -1.89 -0.25 -6.85
CA THR A 36 -2.87 0.84 -7.01
C THR A 36 -4.23 0.31 -7.47
N GLU A 37 -4.25 -0.62 -8.43
CA GLU A 37 -5.47 -1.23 -8.97
C GLU A 37 -6.21 -2.04 -7.91
N THR A 38 -5.45 -2.76 -7.07
CA THR A 38 -6.02 -3.53 -5.95
C THR A 38 -6.69 -2.61 -4.95
N LEU A 39 -6.05 -1.48 -4.61
CA LEU A 39 -6.62 -0.50 -3.70
C LEU A 39 -7.90 0.14 -4.27
N LEU A 40 -7.88 0.55 -5.54
CA LEU A 40 -9.05 1.17 -6.18
C LEU A 40 -10.25 0.22 -6.16
N LEU A 41 -10.05 -1.06 -6.49
CA LEU A 41 -11.09 -2.07 -6.39
C LEU A 41 -11.64 -2.20 -4.95
N GLN A 42 -10.77 -2.14 -3.94
CA GLN A 42 -11.20 -2.21 -2.54
C GLN A 42 -12.02 -0.98 -2.12
N MET A 43 -11.67 0.22 -2.62
CA MET A 43 -12.43 1.44 -2.36
C MET A 43 -13.82 1.41 -3.01
N ASP A 44 -13.93 0.86 -4.23
CA ASP A 44 -15.22 0.71 -4.92
C ASP A 44 -16.16 -0.29 -4.23
N LEU A 45 -15.60 -1.24 -3.46
CA LEU A 45 -16.34 -2.28 -2.75
C LEU A 45 -16.74 -1.89 -1.31
N ALA A 46 -16.31 -0.73 -0.83
CA ALA A 46 -16.57 -0.23 0.53
C ALA A 46 -17.92 0.47 0.66
#